data_AF-A0A919J8M5-F1
#
_entry.id   AF-A0A919J8M5-F1
#
_cell.length_a   1.000
_cell.length_b   1.000
_cell.length_c   1.000
_cell.angle_alpha   90.00
_cell.angle_beta   90.00
_cell.angle_gamma   90.00
#
_symmetry.space_group_name_H-M   'P 1'
#
loop_
_entity.id
_entity.type
_entity.pdbx_description
1 polymer ?
#
loop_
_entity_poly.entity_id
_entity_poly.type
_entity_poly.pdbx_seq_one_letter_code
_entity_poly.pdbx_strand_id
1 'polypeptide(L)'
;MIGGMTPPDPIKVVEARRFLADCDPVQIRVNAGLSKAELARLVGVTPAAISLLEAGLRRPWGRTAVAWADALVRIQLAGRPASSRTAA
;
A
#
# COMPACT_ATOMS: atom_id res chain seq x y z
N MET A 1 -10.55 27.58 11.13
CA MET A 1 -10.34 27.39 9.68
C MET A 1 -10.09 25.91 9.44
N ILE A 2 -11.09 25.16 8.97
CA ILE A 2 -10.90 23.74 8.63
C ILE A 2 -10.49 23.75 7.17
N GLY A 3 -9.18 23.69 6.92
CA GLY A 3 -8.63 23.65 5.56
C GLY A 3 -9.27 22.50 4.78
N GLY A 4 -9.75 22.79 3.57
CA GLY A 4 -10.45 21.86 2.69
C GLY A 4 -9.65 20.58 2.47
N MET A 5 -9.94 19.56 3.27
CA MET A 5 -9.41 18.22 3.08
C MET A 5 -10.29 17.56 2.04
N THR A 6 -9.97 17.76 0.76
CA THR A 6 -10.68 17.05 -0.32
C THR A 6 -10.54 15.55 -0.07
N PRO A 7 -11.66 14.82 0.12
CA PRO A 7 -11.61 13.38 0.26
C PRO A 7 -11.00 12.76 -1.01
N PRO A 8 -10.35 11.60 -0.92
CA PRO A 8 -9.83 10.93 -2.11
C PRO A 8 -10.98 10.64 -3.07
N ASP A 9 -10.69 10.74 -4.36
CA ASP A 9 -11.60 10.34 -5.43
C ASP A 9 -12.19 8.94 -5.13
N PRO A 10 -13.53 8.80 -5.09
CA PRO A 10 -14.18 7.51 -4.86
C PRO A 10 -13.70 6.41 -5.81
N ILE A 11 -13.39 6.73 -7.06
CA ILE A 11 -12.84 5.76 -8.03
C ILE A 11 -11.49 5.24 -7.56
N LYS A 12 -10.60 6.12 -7.08
CA LYS A 12 -9.30 5.72 -6.53
C LYS A 12 -9.43 4.81 -5.31
N VAL A 13 -10.44 5.05 -4.46
CA VAL A 13 -10.71 4.18 -3.30
C VAL A 13 -11.17 2.79 -3.75
N VAL A 14 -12.01 2.70 -4.79
CA VAL A 14 -12.46 1.42 -5.35
C VAL A 14 -11.30 0.66 -6.00
N GLU A 15 -10.50 1.34 -6.83
CA GLU A 15 -9.29 0.78 -7.44
C GLU A 15 -8.33 0.22 -6.39
N ALA A 16 -8.02 1.02 -5.36
CA ALA A 16 -7.14 0.62 -4.28
C ALA A 16 -7.66 -0.62 -3.53
N ARG A 17 -8.97 -0.66 -3.24
CA ARG A 17 -9.58 -1.81 -2.55
C ARG A 17 -9.58 -3.07 -3.39
N ARG A 18 -9.77 -2.97 -4.71
CA ARG A 18 -9.68 -4.12 -5.62
C ARG A 18 -8.25 -4.68 -5.64
N PHE A 19 -7.26 -3.82 -5.86
CA PHE A 19 -5.85 -4.20 -5.79
C PHE A 19 -5.52 -4.90 -4.46
N LEU A 20 -5.94 -4.33 -3.32
CA LEU A 20 -5.68 -4.89 -1.99
C LEU A 20 -6.42 -6.21 -1.72
N ALA A 21 -7.51 -6.49 -2.43
CA ALA A 21 -8.20 -7.78 -2.33
C ALA A 21 -7.49 -8.89 -3.12
N ASP A 22 -6.78 -8.51 -4.19
CA ASP A 22 -6.12 -9.45 -5.12
C ASP A 22 -4.63 -9.67 -4.81
N CYS A 23 -4.03 -8.86 -3.94
CA CYS A 23 -2.60 -8.93 -3.58
C CYS A 23 -2.36 -9.60 -2.22
N ASP A 24 -1.15 -10.10 -2.00
CA ASP A 24 -0.65 -10.47 -0.66
C ASP A 24 0.25 -9.35 -0.10
N PRO A 25 -0.28 -8.46 0.76
CA PRO A 25 0.49 -7.33 1.28
C PRO A 25 1.63 -7.77 2.23
N VAL A 26 1.48 -8.92 2.90
CA VAL A 26 2.53 -9.46 3.80
C VAL A 26 3.71 -9.90 2.96
N GLN A 27 3.45 -10.68 1.91
CA GLN A 27 4.50 -11.17 1.02
C GLN A 27 5.21 -10.02 0.30
N ILE A 28 4.47 -9.02 -0.21
CA ILE A 28 5.07 -7.84 -0.86
C ILE A 28 6.01 -7.11 0.10
N ARG A 29 5.56 -6.87 1.35
CA ARG A 29 6.37 -6.16 2.34
C ARG A 29 7.62 -6.98 2.74
N VAL A 30 7.47 -8.27 3.02
CA VAL A 30 8.56 -9.15 3.46
C VAL A 30 9.60 -9.32 2.37
N ASN A 31 9.19 -9.52 1.11
CA ASN A 31 10.10 -9.64 -0.02
C ASN A 31 10.91 -8.36 -0.26
N ALA A 32 10.37 -7.21 0.11
CA ALA A 32 11.06 -5.94 0.07
C ALA A 32 11.96 -5.67 1.28
N GLY A 33 12.04 -6.59 2.25
CA GLY A 33 12.82 -6.43 3.47
C GLY A 33 12.27 -5.37 4.43
N LEU A 34 11.01 -4.96 4.27
CA LEU A 34 10.42 -3.89 5.07
C LEU A 34 9.79 -4.40 6.36
N SER A 35 10.07 -3.70 7.45
CA SER A 35 9.33 -3.86 8.70
C SER A 35 7.93 -3.24 8.61
N LYS A 36 7.03 -3.67 9.50
CA LYS A 36 5.69 -3.04 9.62
C LYS A 36 5.78 -1.55 9.98
N ALA A 37 6.80 -1.15 10.71
CA ALA A 37 6.99 0.25 11.11
C ALA A 37 7.42 1.14 9.94
N GLU A 38 8.21 0.63 9.00
CA GLU A 38 8.58 1.35 7.79
C GLU A 38 7.40 1.47 6.83
N LEU A 39 6.64 0.39 6.62
CA LEU A 39 5.42 0.45 5.82
C LEU A 39 4.40 1.43 6.44
N ALA A 40 4.24 1.40 7.76
CA ALA A 40 3.36 2.32 8.48
C ALA A 40 3.72 3.80 8.23
N ARG A 41 5.01 4.13 8.22
CA ARG A 41 5.51 5.48 7.91
C ARG A 41 5.17 5.89 6.47
N LEU A 42 5.31 4.99 5.51
CA LEU A 42 4.96 5.25 4.10
C LEU A 42 3.45 5.50 3.91
N VAL A 43 2.62 4.74 4.63
CA VAL A 43 1.16 4.81 4.52
C VAL A 43 0.56 5.94 5.39
N GLY A 44 1.29 6.43 6.38
CA GLY A 44 0.82 7.43 7.33
C GLY A 44 -0.12 6.86 8.39
N VAL A 45 0.15 5.65 8.88
CA VAL A 45 -0.61 4.98 9.94
C VAL A 45 0.32 4.43 11.03
N THR A 46 -0.22 3.77 12.05
CA THR A 46 0.58 3.13 13.09
C THR A 46 1.02 1.71 12.68
N PRO A 47 2.11 1.17 13.24
CA PRO A 47 2.52 -0.23 13.00
C PRO A 47 1.44 -1.24 13.41
N ALA A 48 0.68 -0.94 14.47
CA ALA A 48 -0.47 -1.75 14.89
C ALA A 48 -1.59 -1.74 13.83
N ALA A 49 -1.84 -0.60 13.18
CA ALA A 49 -2.79 -0.54 12.08
C ALA A 49 -2.35 -1.41 10.90
N ILE A 50 -1.06 -1.42 10.54
CA ILE A 50 -0.52 -2.34 9.52
C ILE A 50 -0.76 -3.80 9.92
N SER A 51 -0.50 -4.19 11.18
CA SER A 51 -0.79 -5.55 11.64
C SER A 51 -2.25 -5.96 11.46
N LEU A 52 -3.21 -5.10 11.82
CA LEU A 52 -4.64 -5.40 11.67
C LEU A 52 -5.08 -5.46 10.21
N LEU A 53 -4.50 -4.59 9.38
CA LEU A 53 -4.76 -4.54 7.95
C LEU A 53 -4.24 -5.81 7.25
N GLU A 54 -2.99 -6.21 7.52
CA GLU A 54 -2.38 -7.43 6.99
C GLU A 54 -3.09 -8.70 7.46
N ALA A 55 -3.59 -8.73 8.70
CA ALA A 55 -4.36 -9.84 9.24
C ALA A 55 -5.80 -9.91 8.71
N GLY A 56 -6.23 -8.96 7.87
CA GLY A 56 -7.61 -8.87 7.39
C GLY A 56 -8.64 -8.47 8.45
N LEU A 57 -8.20 -8.21 9.70
CA LEU A 57 -9.05 -7.79 10.82
C LEU A 57 -9.56 -6.36 10.67
N ARG A 58 -8.91 -5.55 9.83
CA ARG A 58 -9.34 -4.21 9.47
C ARG A 58 -9.40 -4.06 7.97
N ARG A 59 -10.49 -3.50 7.46
CA ARG A 59 -10.60 -3.13 6.05
C ARG A 59 -10.09 -1.69 5.83
N PRO A 60 -9.24 -1.44 4.83
CA PRO A 60 -8.71 -0.11 4.55
C PRO A 60 -9.73 0.77 3.84
N TRP A 61 -9.94 1.99 4.34
CA TRP A 61 -10.94 2.93 3.83
C TRP A 61 -10.33 4.30 3.51
N GLY A 62 -11.00 5.05 2.64
CA GLY A 62 -10.64 6.43 2.30
C GLY A 62 -9.16 6.58 1.93
N ARG A 63 -8.49 7.55 2.56
CA ARG A 63 -7.08 7.86 2.28
C ARG A 63 -6.15 6.69 2.59
N THR A 64 -6.42 5.93 3.65
CA THR A 64 -5.59 4.78 4.02
C THR A 64 -5.61 3.68 2.95
N ALA A 65 -6.76 3.45 2.30
CA ALA A 65 -6.82 2.49 1.19
C ALA A 65 -5.90 2.91 0.03
N VAL A 66 -6.02 4.18 -0.38
CA VAL A 66 -5.22 4.71 -1.49
C VAL A 66 -3.73 4.71 -1.14
N ALA A 67 -3.34 5.22 0.03
CA ALA A 67 -1.95 5.27 0.46
C ALA A 67 -1.33 3.88 0.63
N TRP A 68 -2.09 2.91 1.14
CA TRP A 68 -1.61 1.55 1.30
C TRP A 68 -1.41 0.84 -0.03
N ALA A 69 -2.37 0.95 -0.95
CA ALA A 69 -2.24 0.41 -2.29
C ALA A 69 -1.05 1.05 -3.05
N ASP A 70 -0.91 2.39 -3.00
CA ASP A 70 0.20 3.10 -3.65
C ASP A 70 1.57 2.65 -3.09
N ALA A 71 1.70 2.53 -1.78
CA ALA A 71 2.92 2.06 -1.15
C ALA A 71 3.32 0.66 -1.65
N LEU A 72 2.36 -0.28 -1.68
CA LEU A 72 2.61 -1.64 -2.14
C LEU A 72 2.95 -1.72 -3.64
N VAL A 73 2.26 -0.95 -4.48
CA VAL A 73 2.58 -0.85 -5.92
C VAL A 73 4.00 -0.35 -6.10
N ARG A 74 4.40 0.72 -5.39
CA ARG A 74 5.74 1.29 -5.48
C ARG A 74 6.82 0.32 -5.00
N ILE A 75 6.56 -0.40 -3.90
CA ILE A 75 7.45 -1.45 -3.40
C ILE A 75 7.65 -2.54 -4.47
N GLN A 76 6.56 -3.00 -5.07
CA GLN A 76 6.60 -4.07 -6.06
C GLN A 76 7.30 -3.65 -7.35
N LEU A 77 7.13 -2.39 -7.78
CA LEU A 77 7.86 -1.82 -8.90
C LEU A 77 9.36 -1.68 -8.61
N ALA A 78 9.73 -1.29 -7.39
CA ALA A 78 11.13 -1.19 -6.98
C ALA A 78 11.81 -2.57 -6.83
N GLY A 79 11.04 -3.59 -6.43
CA GLY A 79 11.52 -4.97 -6.29
C GLY A 79 11.57 -5.78 -7.58
N ARG A 80 11.04 -5.26 -8.71
CA ARG A 80 11.21 -5.92 -10.01
C ARG A 80 12.69 -5.82 -10.42
N PRO A 81 13.40 -6.95 -10.63
CA PRO A 81 14.69 -6.88 -11.27
C PRO A 81 14.53 -6.18 -12.62
N ALA A 82 15.52 -5.39 -13.02
CA ALA A 82 15.57 -4.68 -14.29
C ALA A 82 15.72 -5.69 -15.46
N SER A 83 14.75 -6.57 -15.64
CA SER A 83 14.73 -7.62 -16.65
C SER A 83 14.29 -7.05 -18.00
N SER A 84 15.05 -6.10 -18.55
CA SER A 84 15.08 -5.78 -19.99
C SER A 84 15.94 -4.55 -20.26
N ARG A 85 17.23 -4.62 -19.93
CA ARG A 85 18.22 -3.78 -20.60
C ARG A 85 19.53 -4.55 -20.74
N THR A 86 19.53 -5.50 -21.68
CA THR A 86 20.65 -5.96 -22.53
C THR A 86 20.32 -7.36 -23.06
N ALA A 87 20.17 -7.47 -24.40
CA ALA A 87 20.68 -8.55 -25.26
C ALA A 87 19.77 -8.79 -26.48
N ALA A 88 19.98 -8.00 -27.54
CA ALA A 88 20.17 -8.43 -28.94
C ALA A 88 20.28 -7.19 -29.82
#